data_AF-A0A2N2SLC0-F1
#
_entry.id   AF-A0A2N2SLC0-F1
#
_cell.length_a   1.000
_cell.length_b   1.000
_cell.length_c   1.000
_cell.angle_alpha   90.00
_cell.angle_beta   90.00
_cell.angle_gamma   90.00
#
_symmetry.space_group_name_H-M   'P 1'
#
loop_
_entity.id
_entity.type
_entity.pdbx_description
1 polymer ?
#
loop_
_entity_poly.entity_id
_entity_poly.type
_entity_poly.pdbx_seq_one_letter_code
_entity_poly.pdbx_strand_id
1 'polypeptide(L)'
;MHSAQEIVSHVESLATLPTVYHQIREQLDSPDGSIMDVTRLVSSDPALTAGVLRLVNSAFYGFGGQIDTVERAVPILGLQQVHDLVLAISVSAVFDSMQTKHMYMNRFWHGS
;
A
#
# COMPACT_ATOMS: atom_id res chain seq x y z
N MET A 1 5.18 34.27 0.32
CA MET A 1 4.79 32.90 0.69
C MET A 1 3.32 32.77 0.31
N HIS A 2 2.98 31.88 -0.61
CA HIS A 2 1.57 31.67 -0.97
C HIS A 2 0.80 31.07 0.20
N SER A 3 -0.45 31.49 0.40
CA SER A 3 -1.32 30.85 1.40
C SER A 3 -1.69 29.44 0.94
N ALA A 4 -2.08 28.55 1.87
CA ALA A 4 -2.55 27.21 1.50
C ALA A 4 -3.73 27.28 0.52
N GLN A 5 -4.62 28.27 0.67
CA GLN A 5 -5.75 28.52 -0.22
C GLN A 5 -5.31 28.92 -1.64
N GLU A 6 -4.27 29.75 -1.76
CA GLU A 6 -3.70 30.11 -3.08
C GLU A 6 -3.04 28.91 -3.75
N ILE A 7 -2.38 28.01 -3.01
CA ILE A 7 -1.78 26.82 -3.61
C ILE A 7 -2.88 25.90 -4.16
N VAL A 8 -3.94 25.66 -3.37
CA VAL A 8 -5.07 24.82 -3.77
C VAL A 8 -5.77 25.35 -5.03
N SER A 9 -5.90 26.68 -5.19
CA SER A 9 -6.55 27.25 -6.38
C SER A 9 -5.78 27.04 -7.69
N HIS A 10 -4.52 26.60 -7.63
CA HIS A 10 -3.66 26.33 -8.79
C HIS A 10 -3.40 24.83 -9.02
N VAL A 11 -4.05 23.94 -8.26
CA VAL A 11 -3.92 22.49 -8.46
C VAL A 11 -4.94 22.02 -9.50
N GLU A 12 -4.46 21.55 -10.65
CA GLU A 12 -5.32 21.01 -11.72
C GLU A 12 -5.87 19.62 -11.40
N SER A 13 -5.10 18.79 -10.68
CA SER A 13 -5.54 17.48 -10.22
C SER A 13 -4.76 17.02 -8.99
N LEU A 14 -5.45 16.32 -8.08
CA LEU A 14 -4.84 15.63 -6.94
C LEU A 14 -4.82 14.13 -7.24
N ALA A 15 -3.70 13.50 -6.95
CA ALA A 15 -3.65 12.05 -6.99
C ALA A 15 -4.46 11.47 -5.83
N THR A 16 -5.30 10.49 -6.15
CA THR A 16 -6.07 9.74 -5.16
C THR A 16 -5.45 8.36 -4.98
N LEU A 17 -5.59 7.81 -3.77
CA LEU A 17 -5.17 6.44 -3.53
C LEU A 17 -6.17 5.45 -4.18
N PRO A 18 -5.70 4.25 -4.57
CA PRO A 18 -6.55 3.22 -5.14
C PRO A 18 -7.67 2.80 -4.17
N THR A 19 -8.82 2.39 -4.72
CA THR A 19 -9.98 1.93 -3.94
C THR A 19 -9.64 0.79 -2.98
N VAL A 20 -8.74 -0.12 -3.37
CA VAL A 20 -8.33 -1.26 -2.54
C VAL A 20 -7.68 -0.83 -1.22
N TYR A 21 -6.92 0.28 -1.22
CA TYR A 21 -6.35 0.83 0.00
C TYR A 21 -7.45 1.30 0.96
N HIS A 22 -8.44 2.03 0.44
CA HIS A 22 -9.57 2.52 1.23
C HIS A 22 -10.39 1.37 1.83
N GLN A 23 -10.64 0.32 1.05
CA GLN A 23 -11.37 -0.87 1.54
C GLN A 23 -10.62 -1.60 2.64
N ILE A 24 -9.30 -1.75 2.52
CA ILE A 24 -8.48 -2.37 3.57
C ILE A 24 -8.47 -1.49 4.82
N ARG A 25 -8.34 -0.16 4.67
CA ARG A 25 -8.40 0.78 5.78
C ARG A 25 -9.74 0.72 6.53
N GLU A 26 -10.85 0.63 5.83
CA GLU A 26 -12.18 0.44 6.45
C GLU A 26 -12.23 -0.83 7.30
N GLN A 27 -11.59 -1.91 6.87
CA GLN A 27 -11.50 -3.14 7.67
C GLN A 27 -10.62 -2.97 8.91
N LEU A 28 -9.58 -2.14 8.87
CA LEU A 28 -8.76 -1.85 10.04
C LEU A 28 -9.45 -0.93 11.05
N ASP A 29 -10.17 0.08 10.57
CA ASP A 29 -10.82 1.09 11.41
C ASP A 29 -12.12 0.56 12.06
N SER A 30 -12.66 -0.57 11.55
CA SER A 30 -13.86 -1.20 12.09
C SER A 30 -13.57 -2.09 13.31
N PRO A 31 -14.33 -1.97 14.42
CA PRO A 31 -14.23 -2.89 15.55
C PRO A 31 -14.59 -4.34 15.17
N ASP A 32 -15.35 -4.52 14.08
CA ASP A 32 -15.76 -5.80 13.51
C ASP A 32 -14.98 -6.11 12.22
N GLY A 33 -13.78 -5.55 12.07
CA GLY A 33 -12.90 -5.73 10.93
C GLY A 33 -12.59 -7.20 10.61
N SER A 34 -12.64 -7.56 9.34
CA SER A 34 -12.49 -8.96 8.90
C SER A 34 -11.14 -9.22 8.24
N ILE A 35 -10.31 -10.04 8.88
CA ILE A 35 -9.08 -10.58 8.28
C ILE A 35 -9.37 -11.31 6.97
N MET A 36 -10.49 -12.03 6.90
CA MET A 36 -10.88 -12.75 5.69
C MET A 36 -11.20 -11.82 4.53
N ASP A 37 -11.81 -10.66 4.80
CA ASP A 37 -12.11 -9.67 3.77
C ASP A 37 -10.83 -8.99 3.28
N VAL A 38 -9.90 -8.67 4.18
CA VAL A 38 -8.56 -8.16 3.80
C VAL A 38 -7.80 -9.20 2.97
N THR A 39 -7.79 -10.47 3.36
CA THR A 39 -7.20 -11.56 2.57
C THR A 39 -7.80 -11.59 1.16
N ARG A 40 -9.13 -11.48 1.02
CA ARG A 40 -9.80 -11.48 -0.29
C ARG A 40 -9.41 -10.28 -1.15
N LEU A 41 -9.31 -9.09 -0.54
CA LEU A 41 -8.89 -7.86 -1.22
C LEU A 41 -7.43 -7.92 -1.67
N VAL A 42 -6.54 -8.51 -0.87
CA VAL A 42 -5.14 -8.72 -1.26
C VAL A 42 -5.04 -9.76 -2.38
N SER A 43 -5.76 -10.89 -2.27
CA SER A 43 -5.73 -11.97 -3.25
C SER A 43 -6.29 -11.58 -4.62
N SER A 44 -7.12 -10.53 -4.70
CA SER A 44 -7.66 -10.04 -5.98
C SER A 44 -6.68 -9.15 -6.76
N ASP A 45 -5.62 -8.65 -6.13
CA ASP A 45 -4.60 -7.81 -6.75
C ASP A 45 -3.23 -8.52 -6.80
N PRO A 46 -2.70 -8.82 -7.99
CA PRO A 46 -1.41 -9.52 -8.13
C PRO A 46 -0.22 -8.77 -7.51
N ALA A 47 -0.20 -7.44 -7.55
CA ALA A 47 0.89 -6.65 -7.00
C ALA A 47 0.86 -6.69 -5.47
N LEU A 48 -0.32 -6.59 -4.86
CA LEU A 48 -0.49 -6.73 -3.41
C LEU A 48 -0.16 -8.15 -2.95
N THR A 49 -0.64 -9.17 -3.67
CA THR A 49 -0.31 -10.58 -3.40
C THR A 49 1.20 -10.82 -3.40
N ALA A 50 1.89 -10.36 -4.45
CA ALA A 50 3.35 -10.49 -4.54
C ALA A 50 4.08 -9.72 -3.44
N GLY A 51 3.56 -8.55 -3.03
CA GLY A 51 4.09 -7.78 -1.90
C GLY A 51 3.98 -8.56 -0.59
N VAL A 52 2.79 -9.08 -0.29
CA VAL A 52 2.47 -9.79 0.96
C VAL A 52 3.30 -11.06 1.08
N LEU A 53 3.37 -11.87 0.02
CA LEU A 53 4.18 -13.08 0.01
C LEU A 53 5.66 -12.77 0.15
N ARG A 54 6.16 -11.70 -0.48
CA ARG A 54 7.56 -11.28 -0.34
C ARG A 54 7.88 -10.82 1.07
N LEU A 55 6.97 -10.08 1.71
CA LEU A 55 7.16 -9.59 3.07
C LEU A 55 7.21 -10.74 4.08
N VAL A 56 6.24 -11.66 4.04
CA VAL A 56 6.17 -12.77 5.01
C VAL A 56 7.33 -13.76 4.85
N ASN A 57 7.90 -13.88 3.64
CA ASN A 57 9.09 -14.71 3.38
C ASN A 57 10.41 -13.95 3.57
N SER A 58 10.38 -12.69 4.02
CA SER A 58 11.60 -11.92 4.26
C SER A 58 12.38 -12.47 5.45
N ALA A 59 13.68 -12.22 5.48
CA ALA A 59 14.56 -12.60 6.59
C ALA A 59 14.08 -12.05 7.95
N PHE A 60 13.30 -10.95 7.95
CA PHE A 60 12.70 -10.37 9.15
C PHE A 60 11.74 -11.33 9.86
N TYR A 61 10.91 -12.06 9.11
CA TYR A 61 9.96 -13.03 9.67
C TYR A 61 10.57 -14.41 9.89
N GLY A 62 11.69 -14.72 9.23
CA GLY A 62 12.54 -15.86 9.58
C GLY A 62 11.87 -17.25 9.47
N PHE A 63 10.84 -17.38 8.63
CA PHE A 63 10.13 -18.64 8.47
C PHE A 63 11.02 -19.72 7.83
N GLY A 64 11.11 -20.90 8.45
CA GLY A 64 11.96 -22.01 7.99
C GLY A 64 11.48 -22.72 6.71
N GLY A 65 10.48 -22.17 6.03
CA GLY A 65 9.90 -22.69 4.79
C GLY A 65 9.16 -21.59 4.04
N GLN A 66 8.79 -21.87 2.80
CA GLN A 66 8.11 -20.89 1.95
C GLN A 66 6.62 -20.81 2.26
N ILE A 67 6.11 -19.59 2.42
CA ILE A 67 4.69 -19.27 2.45
C ILE A 67 4.26 -18.86 1.04
N ASP A 68 3.30 -19.56 0.47
CA ASP A 68 2.88 -19.45 -0.93
C ASP A 68 1.43 -18.98 -1.10
N THR A 69 0.67 -18.82 -0.01
CA THR A 69 -0.72 -18.38 -0.03
C THR A 69 -0.96 -17.15 0.83
N VAL A 70 -1.86 -16.26 0.37
CA VAL A 70 -2.24 -15.04 1.10
C VAL A 70 -3.01 -15.40 2.36
N GLU A 71 -3.83 -16.44 2.30
CA GLU A 71 -4.60 -17.00 3.41
C GLU A 71 -3.70 -17.41 4.59
N ARG A 72 -2.48 -17.87 4.29
CA ARG A 72 -1.49 -18.19 5.32
C ARG A 72 -0.65 -16.98 5.70
N ALA A 73 -0.34 -16.10 4.76
CA ALA A 73 0.51 -14.93 4.98
C ALA A 73 -0.16 -13.85 5.84
N VAL A 74 -1.41 -13.48 5.55
CA VAL A 74 -2.11 -12.35 6.19
C VAL A 74 -2.24 -12.54 7.72
N PRO A 75 -2.63 -13.72 8.25
CA PRO A 75 -2.66 -13.94 9.69
C PRO A 75 -1.29 -13.86 10.37
N ILE A 76 -0.21 -14.21 9.66
CA ILE A 76 1.17 -14.13 10.18
C ILE A 76 1.63 -12.67 10.26
N LEU A 77 1.33 -11.88 9.21
CA LEU A 77 1.70 -10.47 9.14
C LEU A 77 0.87 -9.62 10.10
N GLY A 78 -0.43 -9.91 10.21
CA GLY A 78 -1.40 -9.07 10.89
C GLY A 78 -1.95 -7.95 9.98
N LEU A 79 -3.12 -7.41 10.37
CA LEU A 79 -3.83 -6.40 9.57
C LEU A 79 -3.04 -5.10 9.41
N GLN A 80 -2.37 -4.63 10.47
CA GLN A 80 -1.60 -3.38 10.43
C GLN A 80 -0.47 -3.45 9.41
N GLN A 81 0.32 -4.52 9.43
CA GLN A 81 1.44 -4.71 8.51
C GLN A 81 0.96 -4.85 7.06
N VAL A 82 -0.18 -5.51 6.83
CA VAL A 82 -0.79 -5.59 5.50
C VAL A 82 -1.25 -4.22 5.02
N HIS A 83 -1.89 -3.42 5.88
CA HIS A 83 -2.27 -2.05 5.57
C HIS A 83 -1.06 -1.20 5.18
N ASP A 84 0.00 -1.23 5.98
CA ASP A 84 1.19 -0.40 5.75
C ASP A 84 1.88 -0.78 4.43
N LEU A 85 1.94 -2.08 4.12
CA LEU A 85 2.44 -2.58 2.84
C LEU A 85 1.57 -2.12 1.66
N VAL A 86 0.25 -2.24 1.78
CA VAL A 86 -0.70 -1.83 0.73
C VAL A 86 -0.59 -0.34 0.48
N LEU A 87 -0.44 0.47 1.54
CA LEU A 87 -0.20 1.90 1.42
C LEU A 87 1.11 2.17 0.66
N ALA A 88 2.21 1.52 1.04
CA ALA A 88 3.50 1.70 0.38
C ALA A 88 3.45 1.35 -1.13
N ILE A 89 2.82 0.24 -1.48
CA ILE A 89 2.62 -0.18 -2.89
C ILE A 89 1.73 0.82 -3.62
N SER A 90 0.61 1.23 -3.02
CA SER A 90 -0.34 2.17 -3.61
C SER A 90 0.29 3.53 -3.89
N VAL A 91 1.06 4.05 -2.93
CA VAL A 91 1.77 5.31 -3.04
C VAL A 91 2.83 5.23 -4.12
N SER A 92 3.60 4.14 -4.17
CA SER A 92 4.61 3.93 -5.22
C SER A 92 3.98 3.93 -6.62
N ALA A 93 2.85 3.23 -6.80
CA ALA A 93 2.14 3.17 -8.07
C ALA A 93 1.62 4.55 -8.52
N VAL A 94 1.08 5.34 -7.58
CA VAL A 94 0.65 6.71 -7.84
C VAL A 94 1.83 7.55 -8.33
N PHE A 95 2.98 7.45 -7.68
CA PHE A 95 4.17 8.23 -8.03
C PHE A 95 4.83 7.82 -9.34
N ASP A 96 4.84 6.53 -9.67
CA ASP A 96 5.32 6.06 -10.97
C ASP A 96 4.48 6.59 -12.15
N SER A 97 3.20 6.91 -11.90
CA SER A 97 2.32 7.50 -12.91
C SER A 97 2.49 9.02 -13.08
N MET A 98 3.21 9.70 -12.18
CA MET A 98 3.39 11.16 -12.25
C MET A 98 4.54 11.53 -13.18
N GLN A 99 4.24 12.32 -14.22
CA GLN A 99 5.27 12.98 -15.04
C GLN A 99 5.64 14.33 -14.45
N THR A 100 6.71 14.38 -13.67
CA THR A 100 7.17 15.61 -13.03
C THR A 100 8.29 16.29 -13.84
N LYS A 101 8.06 17.53 -14.30
CA LYS A 101 9.04 18.31 -15.08
C LYS A 101 10.31 18.69 -14.32
N HIS A 102 10.22 18.80 -12.99
CA HIS A 102 11.28 19.35 -12.13
C HIS A 102 11.81 18.37 -11.08
N MET A 103 11.26 17.15 -11.03
CA MET A 103 11.62 16.16 -10.02
C MET A 103 11.72 14.79 -10.69
N TYR A 104 12.75 14.02 -10.38
CA TYR A 104 12.82 12.62 -10.80
C TYR A 104 12.23 11.78 -9.66
N MET A 105 10.98 11.36 -9.82
CA MET A 105 10.20 10.74 -8.74
C MET A 105 10.83 9.46 -8.21
N ASN A 106 11.42 8.64 -9.09
CA ASN A 106 12.18 7.46 -8.70
C ASN A 106 13.36 7.82 -7.77
N ARG A 107 14.12 8.88 -8.06
CA ARG A 107 15.25 9.32 -7.21
C ARG A 107 14.78 9.89 -5.88
N PHE A 108 13.67 10.61 -5.87
CA PHE A 108 13.12 11.21 -4.66
C PHE A 108 12.74 10.12 -3.63
N TRP A 109 12.03 9.08 -4.07
CA TRP A 109 11.55 8.02 -3.18
C TRP A 109 12.63 7.04 -2.71
N HIS A 110 13.66 6.76 -3.51
CA HIS A 110 14.76 5.89 -3.06
C HIS A 110 15.62 6.51 -1.94
N GLY A 111 15.53 7.82 -1.72
CA GLY A 111 16.30 8.54 -0.70
C GLY A 111 15.53 8.96 0.55
N SER A 112 14.26 8.53 0.67
CA SER A 112 13.36 8.88 1.79
C SER A 112 13.35 7.82 2.89
#